data_AF-A0A7S2F9Z8-F1
#
_entry.id   AF-A0A7S2F9Z8-F1
#
_cell.length_a   1.000
_cell.length_b   1.000
_cell.length_c   1.000
_cell.angle_alpha   90.00
_cell.angle_beta   90.00
_cell.angle_gamma   90.00
#
_symmetry.space_group_name_H-M   'P 1'
#
loop_
_entity.id
_entity.type
_entity.pdbx_description
1 polymer ?
#
loop_
_entity_poly.entity_id
_entity_poly.type
_entity_poly.pdbx_seq_one_letter_code
_entity_poly.pdbx_strand_id
1 'polypeptide(L)'
;RMWREDIVGSQAYARALAKAGVITNEEADTLCTGLDEVAKEWETDSFVVCDGDEDIHTANERRLSEIVGPVGGKLHTGRSRNDQVATDTRLYLVNRLKATRAMLHE
;
A
#
# COMPACT_ATOMS: atom_id res chain seq x y z
N ARG A 1 -3.38 9.49 5.93
CA ARG A 1 -3.32 8.85 7.27
C ARG A 1 -3.09 7.34 7.18
N MET A 2 -3.85 6.59 6.37
CA MET A 2 -3.73 5.12 6.25
C MET A 2 -2.72 4.67 5.18
N TRP A 3 -1.73 5.52 4.86
CA TRP A 3 -0.78 5.22 3.79
C TRP A 3 0.05 3.96 4.11
N ARG A 4 0.40 3.78 5.39
CA ARG A 4 1.19 2.63 5.85
C ARG A 4 0.41 1.34 5.72
N GLU A 5 -0.86 1.35 6.12
CA GLU A 5 -1.75 0.20 6.00
C GLU A 5 -2.00 -0.18 4.53
N ASP A 6 -2.24 0.80 3.66
CA ASP A 6 -2.41 0.57 2.22
C ASP A 6 -1.15 -0.05 1.58
N ILE A 7 0.04 0.46 1.91
CA ILE A 7 1.31 -0.09 1.41
C ILE A 7 1.48 -1.54 1.86
N VAL A 8 1.32 -1.83 3.15
CA VAL A 8 1.48 -3.18 3.70
C VAL A 8 0.45 -4.14 3.09
N GLY A 9 -0.81 -3.70 2.97
CA GLY A 9 -1.87 -4.47 2.32
C GLY A 9 -1.56 -4.75 0.85
N SER A 10 -1.01 -3.76 0.15
CA SER A 10 -0.62 -3.87 -1.25
C SER A 10 0.59 -4.79 -1.48
N GLN A 11 1.59 -4.79 -0.59
CA GLN A 11 2.70 -5.75 -0.64
C GLN A 11 2.20 -7.19 -0.44
N ALA A 12 1.30 -7.40 0.52
CA ALA A 12 0.68 -8.70 0.74
C ALA A 12 -0.14 -9.15 -0.49
N TYR A 13 -0.86 -8.22 -1.12
CA TYR A 13 -1.65 -8.50 -2.31
C TYR A 13 -0.78 -8.81 -3.55
N ALA A 14 0.32 -8.09 -3.76
CA ALA A 14 1.28 -8.39 -4.84
C ALA A 14 1.81 -9.84 -4.74
N ARG A 15 2.18 -10.28 -3.53
CA ARG A 15 2.61 -11.67 -3.28
C ARG A 15 1.49 -12.68 -3.51
N ALA A 16 0.25 -12.32 -3.17
CA ALA A 16 -0.91 -13.16 -3.44
C ALA A 16 -1.18 -13.31 -4.95
N LEU A 17 -1.02 -12.24 -5.74
CA LEU A 17 -1.12 -12.28 -7.20
C LEU A 17 -0.07 -13.19 -7.83
N ALA A 18 1.19 -13.12 -7.36
CA ALA A 18 2.25 -14.02 -7.82
C ALA A 18 1.92 -15.48 -7.49
N LYS A 19 1.46 -15.75 -6.26
CA LYS A 19 1.03 -17.09 -5.85
C LYS A 19 -0.14 -17.61 -6.69
N ALA A 20 -1.03 -16.73 -7.14
CA ALA A 20 -2.15 -17.06 -8.02
C ALA A 20 -1.76 -17.18 -9.50
N GLY A 21 -0.50 -16.90 -9.87
CA GLY A 21 -0.01 -16.94 -11.25
C GLY A 21 -0.49 -15.77 -12.12
N VAL A 22 -0.98 -14.69 -11.52
CA VAL A 22 -1.45 -13.49 -12.24
C VAL A 22 -0.28 -12.59 -12.66
N ILE A 23 0.78 -12.57 -11.85
CA ILE A 23 2.05 -11.88 -12.13
C ILE A 23 3.21 -12.82 -11.81
N THR A 24 4.42 -12.51 -12.28
CA THR A 24 5.60 -13.32 -11.92
C THR A 24 6.12 -12.98 -10.50
N ASN A 25 6.99 -13.82 -9.95
CA ASN A 25 7.63 -13.51 -8.66
C ASN A 25 8.51 -12.26 -8.77
N GLU A 26 9.19 -12.08 -9.89
CA GLU A 26 10.04 -10.92 -10.17
C GLU A 26 9.20 -9.63 -10.26
N GLU A 27 8.01 -9.71 -10.85
CA GLU A 27 7.06 -8.58 -10.87
C GLU A 27 6.56 -8.25 -9.46
N ALA A 28 6.24 -9.26 -8.64
CA ALA A 28 5.84 -9.04 -7.25
C ALA A 28 6.97 -8.44 -6.40
N ASP A 29 8.22 -8.88 -6.58
CA ASP A 29 9.39 -8.32 -5.90
C ASP A 29 9.64 -6.88 -6.33
N THR A 30 9.47 -6.59 -7.62
CA THR A 30 9.54 -5.22 -8.16
C THR A 30 8.48 -4.32 -7.52
N LEU A 31 7.23 -4.78 -7.45
CA LEU A 31 6.14 -4.06 -6.79
C LEU A 31 6.40 -3.84 -5.30
N CYS A 32 6.87 -4.86 -4.58
CA CYS A 32 7.18 -4.75 -3.16
C CYS A 32 8.30 -3.74 -2.90
N THR A 33 9.37 -3.79 -3.69
CA THR A 33 10.50 -2.87 -3.59
C THR A 33 10.07 -1.44 -3.91
N GLY A 34 9.27 -1.24 -4.97
CA GLY A 34 8.71 0.07 -5.29
C GLY A 34 7.83 0.63 -4.17
N LEU A 35 7.00 -0.21 -3.55
CA LEU A 35 6.17 0.15 -2.40
C LEU A 35 7.02 0.50 -1.16
N ASP A 36 8.18 -0.14 -0.96
CA ASP A 36 9.13 0.25 0.09
C ASP A 36 9.70 1.65 -0.17
N GLU A 37 9.99 2.01 -1.42
CA GLU A 37 10.41 3.38 -1.76
C GLU A 37 9.29 4.41 -1.54
N VAL A 38 8.05 4.09 -1.92
CA VAL A 38 6.88 4.94 -1.61
C VAL A 38 6.73 5.14 -0.09
N ALA A 39 6.92 4.06 0.69
CA ALA A 39 6.85 4.14 2.15
C ALA A 39 7.93 5.07 2.72
N LYS A 40 9.17 4.98 2.22
CA LYS A 40 10.25 5.88 2.63
C LYS A 40 9.90 7.33 2.36
N GLU A 41 9.35 7.64 1.19
CA GLU A 41 8.95 9.01 0.85
C GLU A 41 7.86 9.56 1.80
N TRP A 42 6.90 8.72 2.20
CA TRP A 42 5.93 9.09 3.23
C TRP A 42 6.55 9.29 4.62
N GLU A 43 7.56 8.49 4.98
CA GLU A 43 8.23 8.57 6.28
C GLU A 43 9.13 9.79 6.40
N THR A 44 9.73 10.23 5.30
CA THR A 44 10.63 11.39 5.25
C THR A 44 9.94 12.69 4.87
N ASP A 45 8.61 12.72 4.83
CA ASP A 45 7.79 13.86 4.38
C ASP A 45 8.18 14.38 2.98
N SER A 46 8.75 13.52 2.13
CA SER A 46 9.17 13.87 0.76
C SER A 46 8.17 13.42 -0.32
N PHE A 47 7.15 12.64 0.06
CA PHE A 47 6.06 12.28 -0.83
C PHE A 47 5.26 13.53 -1.23
N VAL A 48 5.09 13.75 -2.53
CA VAL A 48 4.31 14.88 -3.06
C VAL A 48 2.95 14.38 -3.53
N VAL A 49 1.90 14.81 -2.85
CA VAL A 49 0.51 14.63 -3.29
C VAL A 49 0.23 15.56 -4.47
N CYS A 50 -0.40 15.03 -5.52
CA CYS A 50 -0.72 15.76 -6.74
C CYS A 50 -2.23 16.04 -6.83
N ASP A 51 -2.62 17.04 -7.62
CA ASP A 51 -4.03 17.44 -7.77
C ASP A 51 -4.96 16.33 -8.30
N GLY A 52 -4.40 15.30 -8.95
CA GLY A 52 -5.15 14.13 -9.43
C GLY A 52 -5.29 12.99 -8.42
N ASP A 53 -4.69 13.11 -7.23
CA ASP A 53 -4.79 12.11 -6.17
C ASP A 53 -6.09 12.32 -5.39
N GLU A 54 -7.15 11.57 -5.76
CA GLU A 54 -8.45 11.64 -5.11
C GLU A 54 -8.42 11.14 -3.66
N ASP A 55 -7.65 10.09 -3.42
CA ASP A 55 -7.45 9.47 -2.12
C ASP A 55 -6.04 8.91 -1.95
N ILE A 56 -5.75 8.34 -0.77
CA ILE A 56 -4.42 7.79 -0.48
C ILE A 56 -4.03 6.64 -1.40
N HIS A 57 -5.02 5.88 -1.85
CA HIS A 57 -4.78 4.73 -2.69
C HIS A 57 -4.38 5.16 -4.10
N THR A 58 -5.07 6.16 -4.65
CA THR A 58 -4.68 6.77 -5.93
C THR A 58 -3.30 7.41 -5.87
N ALA A 59 -2.96 8.08 -4.75
CA ALA A 59 -1.64 8.67 -4.55
C ALA A 59 -0.53 7.60 -4.56
N ASN A 60 -0.72 6.54 -3.79
CA ASN A 60 0.24 5.44 -3.69
C ASN A 60 0.37 4.67 -5.02
N GLU A 61 -0.74 4.40 -5.70
CA GLU A 61 -0.74 3.69 -7.00
C GLU A 61 -0.08 4.52 -8.11
N ARG A 62 -0.33 5.84 -8.15
CA ARG A 62 0.37 6.76 -9.05
C ARG A 62 1.87 6.74 -8.78
N ARG A 63 2.28 7.00 -7.53
CA ARG A 63 3.70 7.08 -7.19
C ARG A 63 4.42 5.76 -7.42
N LEU A 64 3.79 4.64 -7.10
CA LEU A 64 4.34 3.32 -7.41
C LEU A 64 4.59 3.18 -8.91
N SER A 65 3.60 3.52 -9.74
CA SER A 65 3.73 3.44 -11.20
C SER A 65 4.84 4.34 -11.77
N GLU A 66 5.10 5.49 -11.15
CA GLU A 66 6.24 6.34 -11.51
C GLU A 66 7.60 5.71 -11.18
N ILE A 67 7.67 4.91 -10.10
CA ILE A 67 8.90 4.25 -9.64
C ILE A 67 9.18 2.97 -10.44
N VAL A 68 8.17 2.11 -10.62
CA VAL A 68 8.35 0.78 -11.21
C VAL A 68 7.87 0.68 -12.66
N GLY A 69 7.27 1.74 -13.20
CA GLY A 69 6.74 1.77 -14.56
C GLY A 69 5.48 0.91 -14.73
N PRO A 70 5.26 0.34 -15.94
CA PRO A 70 3.99 -0.31 -16.31
C PRO A 70 3.56 -1.47 -15.41
N VAL A 71 4.49 -2.13 -14.70
CA VAL A 71 4.14 -3.22 -13.77
C VAL A 71 3.27 -2.72 -12.61
N GLY A 72 3.38 -1.45 -12.22
CA GLY A 72 2.56 -0.82 -11.18
C GLY A 72 1.05 -0.99 -11.42
N GLY A 73 0.62 -0.87 -12.68
CA GLY A 73 -0.79 -1.03 -13.06
C GLY A 73 -1.36 -2.43 -12.84
N LYS A 74 -0.50 -3.45 -12.67
CA LYS A 74 -0.94 -4.84 -12.39
C LYS A 74 -1.36 -5.05 -10.93
N LEU A 75 -0.92 -4.19 -10.01
CA LEU A 75 -1.15 -4.38 -8.57
C LEU A 75 -2.64 -4.41 -8.20
N HIS A 76 -3.48 -3.66 -8.91
CA HIS A 76 -4.92 -3.59 -8.62
C HIS A 76 -5.74 -4.71 -9.30
N THR A 77 -5.09 -5.65 -9.99
CA THR A 77 -5.78 -6.74 -10.70
C THR A 77 -6.60 -7.59 -9.73
N GLY A 78 -7.91 -7.68 -9.95
CA GLY A 78 -8.82 -8.51 -9.15
C GLY A 78 -9.16 -7.94 -7.75
N ARG A 79 -8.72 -6.72 -7.44
CA ARG A 79 -9.03 -6.02 -6.18
C ARG A 79 -10.04 -4.92 -6.44
N SER A 80 -10.94 -4.65 -5.49
CA SER A 80 -11.82 -3.48 -5.52
C SER A 80 -11.36 -2.48 -4.46
N ARG A 81 -11.66 -1.20 -4.67
CA ARG A 81 -11.42 -0.19 -3.65
C ARG A 81 -12.22 -0.47 -2.37
N ASN A 82 -13.37 -1.13 -2.48
CA ASN A 82 -14.24 -1.45 -1.33
C ASN A 82 -13.59 -2.43 -0.35
N ASP A 83 -13.01 -3.54 -0.82
CA ASP A 83 -12.33 -4.49 0.06
C ASP A 83 -10.99 -3.97 0.56
N GLN A 84 -10.29 -3.18 -0.27
CA GLN A 84 -9.04 -2.53 0.11
C GLN A 84 -9.24 -1.54 1.26
N VAL A 85 -10.15 -0.56 1.12
CA VAL A 85 -10.37 0.45 2.17
C VAL A 85 -10.88 -0.18 3.48
N ALA A 86 -11.70 -1.24 3.37
CA ALA A 86 -12.16 -1.98 4.54
C ALA A 86 -11.00 -2.70 5.25
N THR A 87 -10.06 -3.26 4.48
CA THR A 87 -8.84 -3.90 5.00
C THR A 87 -7.94 -2.88 5.69
N ASP A 88 -7.65 -1.76 5.03
CA ASP A 88 -6.76 -0.72 5.57
C ASP A 88 -7.32 -0.11 6.85
N THR A 89 -8.63 0.16 6.87
CA THR A 89 -9.30 0.68 8.07
C THR A 89 -9.18 -0.30 9.24
N ARG A 90 -9.34 -1.60 9.00
CA ARG A 90 -9.18 -2.62 10.06
C ARG A 90 -7.74 -2.70 10.56
N LEU A 91 -6.76 -2.70 9.65
CA LEU A 91 -5.34 -2.71 10.02
C LEU A 91 -4.99 -1.47 10.84
N TYR A 92 -5.47 -0.30 10.42
CA TYR A 92 -5.25 0.97 11.09
C TYR A 92 -5.79 0.92 12.51
N LEU A 93 -7.04 0.47 12.68
CA LEU A 93 -7.67 0.35 13.99
C LEU A 93 -6.94 -0.66 14.90
N VAL A 94 -6.51 -1.81 14.37
CA VAL A 94 -5.72 -2.78 15.13
C VAL A 94 -4.43 -2.16 15.67
N ASN A 95 -3.70 -1.41 14.83
CA ASN A 95 -2.47 -0.73 15.23
C ASN A 95 -2.74 0.35 16.28
N ARG A 96 -3.78 1.17 16.07
CA ARG A 96 -4.18 2.22 17.01
C ARG A 96 -4.64 1.66 18.36
N LEU A 97 -5.41 0.58 18.37
CA LEU A 97 -5.87 -0.08 19.59
C LEU A 97 -4.70 -0.63 20.41
N LYS A 98 -3.69 -1.21 19.77
CA LYS A 98 -2.47 -1.66 20.46
C LYS A 98 -1.76 -0.50 21.15
N ALA A 99 -1.58 0.62 20.45
CA ALA A 99 -0.96 1.81 21.02
C ALA A 99 -1.77 2.40 22.19
N THR A 100 -3.09 2.55 22.02
CA THR A 100 -3.98 3.05 23.09
C THR A 100 -3.98 2.13 24.30
N ARG A 101 -3.97 0.81 24.11
CA ARG A 101 -3.90 -0.15 25.21
C ARG A 101 -2.59 -0.02 26.00
N ALA A 102 -1.46 0.19 25.33
CA ALA A 102 -0.19 0.40 26.02
C ALA A 102 -0.24 1.62 26.95
N MET A 103 -0.81 2.74 26.47
CA MET A 103 -0.95 3.98 27.25
C MET A 103 -1.90 3.87 28.45
N LEU A 104 -2.88 2.95 28.41
CA LEU A 104 -3.83 2.73 29.51
C LEU A 104 -3.27 1.81 30.62
N HIS A 105 -2.19 1.09 30.33
CA HIS A 105 -1.52 0.20 31.28
C HIS A 105 -0.21 0.79 31.84
N GLU A 106 0.10 2.04 31.50
CA GLU A 106 1.08 2.91 32.20
C GLU A 106 0.41 3.66 33.35
#